data_AF-A0A0T5XAD7-F1
#
_entry.id   AF-A0A0T5XAD7-F1
#
_cell.length_a   1.000
_cell.length_b   1.000
_cell.length_c   1.000
_cell.angle_alpha   90.00
_cell.angle_beta   90.00
_cell.angle_gamma   90.00
#
_symmetry.space_group_name_H-M   'P 1'
#
loop_
_entity.id
_entity.type
_entity.pdbx_description
1 polymer ?
#
loop_
_entity_poly.entity_id
_entity_poly.type
_entity_poly.pdbx_seq_one_letter_code
_entity_poly.pdbx_strand_id
1 'polypeptide(L)'
;MTAGFKALGISCFSRITGVVPMEISPSGVRQIVRSREGHIEELRWWLSHVPEDSEAIVVENSAVSAELQPLAAKWLKPNLVIWTNLREDHPEAWGPTKEGAMRALLSGIPKGVPVALGPDMYLEEKLLGILKQNRNEVFLTGDAVDFEEANKALAINALKTYGLNVTEESLSSNLTDDPGRFRVLKMGNGLLAWGFSANDVESTVSLLFSLKWQKEETTVLFNNRRDRPGRLKAFEPWFNNARYKGIYICGSHPLRHVKGAKWIYFRDVNEIVSFVSERGLVFGCGNIAGLPLRELLSYEEVN
;
A
#
# COMPACT_ATOMS: atom_id res chain seq x y z
N MET A 1 11.60 -6.94 -0.60
CA MET A 1 12.50 -7.58 0.38
C MET A 1 12.35 -9.09 0.43
N THR A 2 11.21 -9.65 0.89
CA THR A 2 11.03 -11.11 1.03
C THR A 2 11.37 -11.90 -0.23
N ALA A 3 10.91 -11.43 -1.39
CA ALA A 3 11.24 -12.05 -2.68
C ALA A 3 12.75 -12.10 -2.96
N GLY A 4 13.51 -11.09 -2.49
CA GLY A 4 14.96 -11.04 -2.69
C GLY A 4 15.71 -11.99 -1.77
N PHE A 5 15.29 -12.09 -0.49
CA PHE A 5 15.81 -13.13 0.40
C PHE A 5 15.51 -14.53 -0.15
N LYS A 6 14.28 -14.76 -0.62
CA LYS A 6 13.87 -16.02 -1.25
C LYS A 6 14.70 -16.34 -2.50
N ALA A 7 14.96 -15.36 -3.37
CA ALA A 7 15.80 -15.53 -4.56
C ALA A 7 17.24 -15.96 -4.23
N LEU A 8 17.72 -15.63 -3.02
CA LEU A 8 19.03 -16.02 -2.51
C LEU A 8 19.00 -17.29 -1.66
N GLY A 9 17.85 -17.95 -1.51
CA GLY A 9 17.69 -19.14 -0.66
C GLY A 9 17.73 -18.84 0.84
N ILE A 10 17.57 -17.59 1.26
CA ILE A 10 17.60 -17.16 2.66
C ILE A 10 16.21 -17.37 3.29
N SER A 11 16.18 -18.07 4.42
CA SER A 11 14.97 -18.32 5.21
C SER A 11 14.44 -17.03 5.84
N CYS A 12 13.48 -16.40 5.17
CA CYS A 12 12.90 -15.12 5.56
C CYS A 12 11.45 -15.26 6.03
N PHE A 13 11.15 -14.72 7.21
CA PHE A 13 9.79 -14.55 7.71
C PHE A 13 9.38 -13.10 7.61
N SER A 14 8.27 -12.85 6.93
CA SER A 14 7.79 -11.51 6.68
C SER A 14 6.35 -11.34 7.11
N ARG A 15 6.05 -10.19 7.71
CA ARG A 15 4.70 -9.78 8.04
C ARG A 15 4.36 -8.50 7.29
N ILE A 16 3.34 -8.60 6.44
CA ILE A 16 2.69 -7.46 5.80
C ILE A 16 1.34 -7.23 6.45
N THR A 17 0.97 -5.95 6.52
CA THR A 17 -0.31 -5.53 7.09
C THR A 17 -1.23 -5.04 6.00
N GLY A 18 -2.30 -4.34 6.36
CA GLY A 18 -3.35 -3.93 5.43
C GLY A 18 -4.66 -4.65 5.67
N VAL A 19 -5.50 -4.66 4.61
CA VAL A 19 -6.86 -5.21 4.66
C VAL A 19 -6.83 -6.73 4.80
N VAL A 20 -5.89 -7.39 4.13
CA VAL A 20 -5.62 -8.82 4.28
C VAL A 20 -4.22 -8.96 4.87
N PRO A 21 -4.07 -9.01 6.21
CA PRO A 21 -2.76 -9.20 6.82
C PRO A 21 -2.22 -10.59 6.52
N MET A 22 -0.94 -10.67 6.17
CA MET A 22 -0.32 -11.92 5.72
C MET A 22 1.05 -12.11 6.36
N GLU A 23 1.35 -13.36 6.66
CA GLU A 23 2.70 -13.86 6.81
C GLU A 23 3.16 -14.44 5.47
N ILE A 24 4.38 -14.10 5.07
CA ILE A 24 5.09 -14.70 3.95
C ILE A 24 6.32 -15.39 4.54
N SER A 25 6.40 -16.70 4.38
CA SER A 25 7.46 -17.54 4.96
C SER A 25 7.99 -18.54 3.93
N PRO A 26 9.06 -19.30 4.23
CA PRO A 26 9.50 -20.40 3.38
C PRO A 26 8.43 -21.48 3.17
N SER A 27 7.50 -21.63 4.12
CA SER A 27 6.37 -22.56 4.03
C SER A 27 5.22 -22.08 3.13
N GLY A 28 5.33 -20.85 2.61
CA GLY A 28 4.30 -20.20 1.80
C GLY A 28 3.65 -19.03 2.52
N VAL A 29 2.47 -18.64 2.02
CA VAL A 29 1.74 -17.45 2.43
C VAL A 29 0.57 -17.86 3.30
N ARG A 30 0.44 -17.24 4.46
CA ARG A 30 -0.66 -17.51 5.41
C ARG A 30 -1.35 -16.20 5.77
N GLN A 31 -2.68 -16.20 5.71
CA GLN A 31 -3.46 -15.07 6.20
C GLN A 31 -3.46 -15.06 7.73
N ILE A 32 -3.23 -13.89 8.33
CA ILE A 32 -3.40 -13.68 9.76
C ILE A 32 -4.88 -13.37 10.03
N VAL A 33 -5.61 -14.30 10.63
CA VAL A 33 -7.05 -14.12 10.90
C VAL A 33 -7.22 -13.25 12.15
N ARG A 34 -7.98 -12.15 12.00
CA ARG A 34 -8.29 -11.24 13.12
C ARG A 34 -9.74 -11.41 13.57
N SER A 35 -9.96 -11.42 14.88
CA SER A 35 -11.32 -11.31 15.45
C SER A 35 -11.83 -9.87 15.53
N ARG A 36 -10.93 -8.89 15.34
CA ARG A 36 -11.15 -7.44 15.47
C ARG A 36 -10.29 -6.67 14.47
N GLU A 37 -10.35 -5.35 14.51
CA GLU A 37 -9.46 -4.47 13.75
C GLU A 37 -7.98 -4.69 14.11
N GLY A 38 -7.08 -4.28 13.21
CA GLY A 38 -5.65 -4.42 13.41
C GLY A 38 -5.17 -3.70 14.69
N HIS A 39 -4.33 -4.39 15.47
CA HIS A 39 -3.79 -3.88 16.72
C HIS A 39 -2.26 -4.02 16.74
N ILE A 40 -1.56 -3.07 17.35
CA ILE A 40 -0.09 -3.03 17.34
C ILE A 40 0.55 -4.27 17.99
N GLU A 41 -0.07 -4.81 19.05
CA GLU A 41 0.37 -6.05 19.73
C GLU A 41 0.35 -7.29 18.82
N GLU A 42 -0.35 -7.28 17.68
CA GLU A 42 -0.27 -8.36 16.70
C GLU A 42 1.15 -8.55 16.18
N LEU A 43 1.93 -7.48 16.04
CA LEU A 43 3.35 -7.60 15.65
C LEU A 43 4.15 -8.33 16.72
N ARG A 44 3.95 -7.97 18.00
CA ARG A 44 4.65 -8.61 19.12
C ARG A 44 4.28 -10.09 19.25
N TRP A 45 2.99 -10.41 19.12
CA TRP A 45 2.50 -11.78 19.06
C TRP A 45 3.11 -12.53 17.87
N TRP A 46 3.12 -11.94 16.68
CA TRP A 46 3.68 -12.59 15.50
C TRP A 46 5.17 -12.88 15.67
N LEU A 47 5.95 -11.91 16.15
CA LEU A 47 7.38 -12.08 16.43
C LEU A 47 7.66 -13.22 17.41
N SER A 48 6.77 -13.50 18.37
CA SER A 48 6.95 -14.63 19.30
C SER A 48 6.70 -16.01 18.68
N HIS A 49 6.24 -16.07 17.42
CA HIS A 49 6.00 -17.31 16.67
C HIS A 49 6.98 -17.47 15.50
N VAL A 50 7.83 -16.48 15.24
CA VAL A 50 8.89 -16.58 14.22
C VAL A 50 9.95 -17.58 14.72
N PRO A 51 10.33 -18.60 13.92
CA PRO A 51 11.33 -19.59 14.32
C PRO A 51 12.67 -18.94 14.68
N GLU A 52 13.34 -19.45 15.71
CA GLU A 52 14.64 -18.93 16.17
C GLU A 52 15.77 -19.10 15.14
N ASP A 53 15.63 -20.05 14.21
CA ASP A 53 16.55 -20.33 13.10
C ASP A 53 16.25 -19.51 11.83
N SER A 54 15.34 -18.53 11.92
CA SER A 54 15.07 -17.60 10.82
C SER A 54 16.30 -16.74 10.53
N GLU A 55 16.73 -16.71 9.26
CA GLU A 55 17.91 -15.95 8.83
C GLU A 55 17.59 -14.47 8.57
N ALA A 56 16.33 -14.16 8.22
CA ALA A 56 15.86 -12.80 7.98
C ALA A 56 14.42 -12.60 8.48
N ILE A 57 14.13 -11.39 8.95
CA ILE A 57 12.79 -10.98 9.36
C ILE A 57 12.48 -9.63 8.70
N VAL A 58 11.33 -9.52 8.03
CA VAL A 58 10.85 -8.26 7.45
C VAL A 58 9.48 -7.94 8.00
N VAL A 59 9.32 -6.77 8.64
CA VAL A 59 8.02 -6.37 9.18
C VAL A 59 7.61 -5.02 8.62
N GLU A 60 6.35 -4.94 8.20
CA GLU A 60 5.70 -3.67 7.95
C GLU A 60 5.27 -3.02 9.29
N ASN A 61 5.68 -1.77 9.49
CA ASN A 61 5.20 -0.97 10.61
C ASN A 61 3.81 -0.40 10.28
N SER A 62 2.81 -0.78 11.07
CA SER A 62 1.39 -0.50 10.82
C SER A 62 0.78 0.50 11.81
N ALA A 63 1.60 1.08 12.69
CA ALA A 63 1.12 2.02 13.69
C ALA A 63 0.64 3.33 13.02
N VAL A 64 -0.67 3.59 13.11
CA VAL A 64 -1.22 4.90 12.72
C VAL A 64 -0.96 5.94 13.81
N SER A 65 -1.04 5.58 15.09
CA SER A 65 -0.70 6.51 16.17
C SER A 65 0.79 6.82 16.17
N ALA A 66 1.15 8.11 16.10
CA ALA A 66 2.54 8.56 16.15
C ALA A 66 3.26 8.06 17.42
N GLU A 67 2.55 7.95 18.55
CA GLU A 67 3.12 7.46 19.82
C GLU A 67 3.49 5.97 19.77
N LEU A 68 2.84 5.20 18.90
CA LEU A 68 3.05 3.77 18.76
C LEU A 68 4.08 3.42 17.67
N GLN A 69 4.43 4.37 16.80
CA GLN A 69 5.42 4.19 15.74
C GLN A 69 6.76 3.60 16.22
N PRO A 70 7.33 3.98 17.39
CA PRO A 70 8.58 3.40 17.86
C PRO A 70 8.49 1.92 18.27
N LEU A 71 7.29 1.37 18.53
CA LEU A 71 7.14 0.04 19.10
C LEU A 71 7.61 -1.06 18.15
N ALA A 72 7.37 -0.92 16.84
CA ALA A 72 7.82 -1.90 15.86
C ALA A 72 9.33 -2.10 15.93
N ALA A 73 10.09 -1.01 15.97
CA ALA A 73 11.54 -1.07 16.07
C ALA A 73 12.02 -1.50 17.47
N LYS A 74 11.26 -1.18 18.54
CA LYS A 74 11.56 -1.65 19.90
C LYS A 74 11.44 -3.17 20.02
N TRP A 75 10.49 -3.79 19.33
CA TRP A 75 10.28 -5.23 19.35
C TRP A 75 11.18 -5.96 18.35
N LEU A 76 11.29 -5.48 17.10
CA LEU A 76 12.10 -6.13 16.07
C LEU A 76 13.60 -5.89 16.25
N LYS A 77 14.01 -4.70 16.70
CA LYS A 77 15.41 -4.23 16.71
C LYS A 77 16.06 -4.30 15.30
N PRO A 78 15.54 -3.53 14.32
CA PRO A 78 15.96 -3.66 12.93
C PRO A 78 17.41 -3.25 12.71
N ASN A 79 18.08 -3.93 11.79
CA ASN A 79 19.38 -3.51 11.26
C ASN A 79 19.24 -2.51 10.10
N LEU A 80 18.09 -2.47 9.44
CA LEU A 80 17.76 -1.55 8.35
C LEU A 80 16.29 -1.11 8.49
N VAL A 81 16.03 0.18 8.27
CA VAL A 81 14.68 0.69 8.03
C VAL A 81 14.52 1.01 6.56
N ILE A 82 13.39 0.61 5.97
CA ILE A 82 13.05 0.94 4.58
C ILE A 82 11.87 1.90 4.61
N TRP A 83 12.05 3.08 4.02
CA TRP A 83 11.03 4.11 3.92
C TRP A 83 10.69 4.32 2.44
N THR A 84 9.52 3.84 2.02
CA THR A 84 9.12 3.76 0.60
C THR A 84 8.72 5.10 -0.01
N ASN A 85 8.01 5.96 0.73
CA ASN A 85 7.61 7.30 0.29
C ASN A 85 7.24 8.19 1.48
N LEU A 86 7.25 9.51 1.28
CA LEU A 86 6.76 10.48 2.24
C LEU A 86 5.59 11.27 1.63
N ARG A 87 4.36 10.97 2.09
CA ARG A 87 3.12 11.60 1.63
C ARG A 87 2.20 11.97 2.77
N GLU A 88 1.25 12.84 2.46
CA GLU A 88 0.12 13.15 3.34
C GLU A 88 -0.80 11.93 3.46
N ASP A 89 -0.90 11.39 4.67
CA ASP A 89 -1.86 10.34 5.03
C ASP A 89 -2.27 10.52 6.49
N HIS A 90 -3.35 9.85 6.89
CA HIS A 90 -3.87 9.85 8.25
C HIS A 90 -3.96 11.26 8.87
N PRO A 91 -4.62 12.23 8.23
CA PRO A 91 -4.62 13.62 8.69
C PRO A 91 -5.20 13.78 10.10
N GLU A 92 -6.05 12.86 10.54
CA GLU A 92 -6.59 12.81 11.90
C GLU A 92 -5.53 12.46 12.96
N ALA A 93 -4.49 11.72 12.59
CA ALA A 93 -3.43 11.26 13.50
C ALA A 93 -2.10 12.01 13.32
N TRP A 94 -1.74 12.35 12.08
CA TRP A 94 -0.46 12.96 11.73
C TRP A 94 -0.56 14.46 11.46
N GLY A 95 -1.78 14.98 11.33
CA GLY A 95 -2.01 16.34 10.85
C GLY A 95 -2.09 16.42 9.32
N PRO A 96 -2.57 17.54 8.76
CA PRO A 96 -2.96 17.63 7.36
C PRO A 96 -1.80 17.85 6.38
N THR A 97 -0.54 17.85 6.85
CA THR A 97 0.62 18.24 6.04
C THR A 97 1.63 17.12 5.93
N LYS A 98 2.40 17.13 4.83
CA LYS A 98 3.55 16.24 4.63
C LYS A 98 4.55 16.29 5.79
N GLU A 99 4.72 17.46 6.41
CA GLU A 99 5.57 17.60 7.60
C GLU A 99 5.04 16.80 8.80
N GLY A 100 3.73 16.74 8.99
CA GLY A 100 3.08 15.94 10.02
C GLY A 100 3.38 14.45 9.86
N ALA A 101 3.19 13.93 8.63
CA ALA A 101 3.52 12.56 8.28
C ALA A 101 5.02 12.26 8.49
N MET A 102 5.90 13.18 8.08
CA MET A 102 7.35 13.05 8.26
C MET A 102 7.72 12.91 9.73
N ARG A 103 7.15 13.75 10.62
CA ARG A 103 7.42 13.69 12.07
C ARG A 103 6.94 12.37 12.68
N ALA A 104 5.74 11.93 12.32
CA ALA A 104 5.18 10.67 12.81
C ALA A 104 6.05 9.48 12.40
N LEU A 105 6.39 9.36 11.12
CA LEU A 105 7.18 8.24 10.60
C LEU A 105 8.64 8.26 11.10
N LEU A 106 9.26 9.44 11.21
CA LEU A 106 10.60 9.60 11.80
C LEU A 106 10.69 9.05 13.23
N SER A 107 9.62 9.16 14.02
CA SER A 107 9.60 8.63 15.39
C SER A 107 9.76 7.11 15.44
N GLY A 108 9.40 6.41 14.37
CA GLY A 108 9.57 4.97 14.22
C GLY A 108 11.00 4.54 13.86
N ILE A 109 11.91 5.48 13.55
CA ILE A 109 13.28 5.18 13.11
C ILE A 109 14.24 5.27 14.31
N PRO A 110 14.87 4.16 14.72
CA PRO A 110 15.88 4.22 15.78
C PRO A 110 17.12 5.00 15.33
N LYS A 111 17.74 5.70 16.29
CA LYS A 111 19.01 6.39 16.05
C LYS A 111 20.11 5.39 15.69
N GLY A 112 20.97 5.75 14.75
CA GLY A 112 22.08 4.91 14.30
C GLY A 112 21.72 3.74 13.40
N VAL A 113 20.44 3.44 13.18
CA VAL A 113 20.00 2.37 12.27
C VAL A 113 20.00 2.90 10.83
N PRO A 114 20.69 2.26 9.87
CA PRO A 114 20.65 2.67 8.47
C PRO A 114 19.22 2.74 7.90
N VAL A 115 19.02 3.65 6.94
CA VAL A 115 17.72 3.89 6.30
C VAL A 115 17.86 3.86 4.79
N ALA A 116 17.11 2.98 4.13
CA ALA A 116 16.93 3.01 2.68
C ALA A 116 15.70 3.87 2.35
N LEU A 117 15.90 4.93 1.57
CA LEU A 117 14.85 5.86 1.17
C LEU A 117 14.39 5.57 -0.26
N GLY A 118 13.08 5.60 -0.47
CA GLY A 118 12.47 5.55 -1.79
C GLY A 118 12.77 6.79 -2.63
N PRO A 119 12.34 6.80 -3.91
CA PRO A 119 12.58 7.90 -4.83
C PRO A 119 12.12 9.25 -4.28
N ASP A 120 12.78 10.32 -4.72
CA ASP A 120 12.50 11.73 -4.38
C ASP A 120 12.61 12.13 -2.91
N MET A 121 12.69 11.19 -1.97
CA MET A 121 12.81 11.50 -0.54
C MET A 121 14.12 12.21 -0.18
N TYR A 122 15.13 12.12 -1.04
CA TYR A 122 16.39 12.86 -0.90
C TYR A 122 16.22 14.38 -1.13
N LEU A 123 15.11 14.82 -1.72
CA LEU A 123 14.79 16.23 -1.90
C LEU A 123 14.30 16.88 -0.59
N GLU A 124 13.96 16.08 0.42
CA GLU A 124 13.44 16.55 1.69
C GLU A 124 14.58 16.92 2.66
N GLU A 125 15.12 18.14 2.52
CA GLU A 125 16.29 18.60 3.30
C GLU A 125 16.11 18.44 4.82
N LYS A 126 14.89 18.69 5.32
CA LYS A 126 14.57 18.55 6.74
C LYS A 126 14.66 17.10 7.21
N LEU A 127 14.19 16.16 6.41
CA LEU A 127 14.30 14.72 6.68
C LEU A 127 15.78 14.32 6.77
N LEU A 128 16.57 14.69 5.76
CA LEU A 128 18.00 14.37 5.71
C LEU A 128 18.77 15.00 6.89
N GLY A 129 18.42 16.23 7.26
CA GLY A 129 18.99 16.91 8.43
C GLY A 129 18.76 16.14 9.73
N ILE A 130 17.55 15.61 9.93
CA ILE A 130 17.20 14.83 11.13
C ILE A 130 17.91 13.46 11.13
N LEU A 131 17.92 12.75 10.00
CA LEU A 131 18.61 11.46 9.88
C LEU A 131 20.11 11.61 10.16
N LYS A 132 20.74 12.67 9.64
CA LYS A 132 22.13 13.00 9.92
C LYS A 132 22.39 13.28 11.41
N GLN A 133 21.54 14.09 12.05
CA GLN A 133 21.65 14.37 13.49
C GLN A 133 21.51 13.11 14.34
N ASN A 134 20.66 12.18 13.92
CA ASN A 134 20.44 10.89 14.56
C ASN A 134 21.50 9.83 14.20
N ARG A 135 22.51 10.20 13.40
CA ARG A 135 23.60 9.32 12.92
C ARG A 135 23.09 8.11 12.12
N ASN A 136 21.96 8.25 11.44
CA ASN A 136 21.48 7.24 10.52
C ASN A 136 22.27 7.33 9.21
N GLU A 137 22.84 6.20 8.76
CA GLU A 137 23.33 6.08 7.39
C GLU A 137 22.15 6.06 6.41
N VAL A 138 22.28 6.72 5.26
CA VAL A 138 21.20 6.87 4.29
C VAL A 138 21.59 6.24 2.96
N PHE A 139 20.77 5.31 2.48
CA PHE A 139 20.88 4.70 1.16
C PHE A 139 19.74 5.22 0.29
N LEU A 140 20.09 5.78 -0.87
CA LEU A 140 19.12 6.38 -1.78
C LEU A 140 18.75 5.39 -2.87
N THR A 141 17.45 5.33 -3.16
CA THR A 141 16.96 4.77 -4.42
C THR A 141 17.10 5.85 -5.49
N GLY A 142 17.55 5.45 -6.68
CA GLY A 142 17.55 6.35 -7.83
C GLY A 142 16.14 6.66 -8.30
N ASP A 143 16.07 7.40 -9.41
CA ASP A 143 14.81 7.73 -10.06
C ASP A 143 14.12 6.46 -10.60
N ALA A 144 12.79 6.45 -10.57
CA ALA A 144 11.96 5.37 -11.11
C ALA A 144 10.76 5.94 -11.86
N VAL A 145 10.28 5.23 -12.88
CA VAL A 145 9.19 5.70 -13.75
C VAL A 145 7.83 5.47 -13.09
N ASP A 146 7.68 4.38 -12.33
CA ASP A 146 6.45 4.06 -11.60
C ASP A 146 6.70 3.47 -10.20
N PHE A 147 5.61 3.22 -9.46
CA PHE A 147 5.67 2.72 -8.09
C PHE A 147 6.20 1.29 -7.98
N GLU A 148 5.95 0.45 -8.97
CA GLU A 148 6.42 -0.93 -8.94
C GLU A 148 7.93 -0.98 -9.16
N GLU A 149 8.42 -0.26 -10.18
CA GLU A 149 9.84 -0.08 -10.45
C GLU A 149 10.55 0.56 -9.24
N ALA A 150 9.96 1.60 -8.65
CA ALA A 150 10.48 2.25 -7.44
C ALA A 150 10.66 1.26 -6.28
N ASN A 151 9.64 0.42 -6.03
CA ASN A 151 9.67 -0.55 -4.95
C ASN A 151 10.68 -1.68 -5.21
N LYS A 152 10.81 -2.13 -6.47
CA LYS A 152 11.82 -3.13 -6.87
C LYS A 152 13.23 -2.56 -6.71
N ALA A 153 13.49 -1.37 -7.24
CA ALA A 153 14.78 -0.70 -7.14
C ALA A 153 15.20 -0.46 -5.68
N LEU A 154 14.26 0.02 -4.84
CA LEU A 154 14.47 0.20 -3.41
C LEU A 154 14.83 -1.13 -2.72
N ALA A 155 14.14 -2.23 -3.04
CA ALA A 155 14.44 -3.53 -2.48
C ALA A 155 15.82 -4.07 -2.92
N ILE A 156 16.20 -3.89 -4.19
CA ILE A 156 17.52 -4.27 -4.71
C ILE A 156 18.62 -3.51 -3.97
N ASN A 157 18.47 -2.19 -3.87
CA ASN A 157 19.46 -1.34 -3.21
C ASN A 157 19.55 -1.65 -1.70
N ALA A 158 18.43 -1.85 -1.03
CA ALA A 158 18.38 -2.25 0.38
C ALA A 158 19.06 -3.60 0.66
N LEU A 159 19.00 -4.56 -0.27
CA LEU A 159 19.71 -5.84 -0.13
C LEU A 159 21.20 -5.68 -0.42
N LYS A 160 21.55 -4.88 -1.44
CA LYS A 160 22.92 -4.64 -1.87
C LYS A 160 23.79 -4.04 -0.76
N THR A 161 23.22 -3.24 0.15
CA THR A 161 23.95 -2.67 1.29
C THR A 161 24.47 -3.72 2.28
N TYR A 162 23.88 -4.91 2.28
CA TYR A 162 24.33 -6.08 3.03
C TYR A 162 25.13 -7.08 2.17
N GLY A 163 25.56 -6.69 0.97
CA GLY A 163 26.25 -7.57 0.02
C GLY A 163 25.34 -8.62 -0.63
N LEU A 164 24.02 -8.50 -0.46
CA LEU A 164 23.04 -9.42 -1.03
C LEU A 164 22.64 -8.91 -2.43
N ASN A 165 23.17 -9.56 -3.47
CA ASN A 165 22.97 -9.14 -4.85
C ASN A 165 21.81 -9.90 -5.49
N VAL A 166 20.75 -9.19 -5.82
CA VAL A 166 19.58 -9.72 -6.56
C VAL A 166 19.33 -8.91 -7.82
N THR A 167 18.83 -9.57 -8.87
CA THR A 167 18.36 -8.91 -10.09
C THR A 167 16.87 -8.64 -10.01
N GLU A 168 16.38 -7.68 -10.81
CA GLU A 168 14.95 -7.42 -10.93
C GLU A 168 14.16 -8.66 -11.40
N GLU A 169 14.73 -9.43 -12.33
CA GLU A 169 14.16 -10.70 -12.80
C GLU A 169 14.03 -11.73 -11.67
N SER A 170 15.08 -11.89 -10.85
CA SER A 170 15.07 -12.80 -9.71
C SER A 170 14.07 -12.38 -8.63
N LEU A 171 13.88 -11.07 -8.42
CA LEU A 171 12.85 -10.55 -7.55
C LEU A 171 11.46 -10.86 -8.10
N SER A 172 11.22 -10.51 -9.36
CA SER A 172 9.90 -10.62 -10.00
C SER A 172 9.41 -12.07 -10.05
N SER A 173 10.30 -13.01 -10.35
CA SER A 173 9.99 -14.46 -10.32
C SER A 173 9.69 -15.02 -8.94
N ASN A 174 10.08 -14.31 -7.86
CA ASN A 174 9.85 -14.71 -6.47
C ASN A 174 8.78 -13.88 -5.76
N LEU A 175 8.18 -12.89 -6.44
CA LEU A 175 7.09 -12.10 -5.89
C LEU A 175 5.88 -13.01 -5.63
N THR A 176 5.27 -12.79 -4.47
CA THR A 176 3.98 -13.39 -4.13
C THR A 176 2.88 -12.51 -4.70
N ASP A 177 1.81 -13.12 -5.23
CA ASP A 177 0.65 -12.37 -5.69
C ASP A 177 -0.04 -11.66 -4.51
N ASP A 178 -0.14 -10.34 -4.60
CA ASP A 178 -0.80 -9.50 -3.61
C ASP A 178 -2.25 -9.23 -4.07
N PRO A 179 -3.28 -9.56 -3.26
CA PRO A 179 -4.67 -9.19 -3.52
C PRO A 179 -4.87 -7.69 -3.71
N GLY A 180 -3.98 -6.87 -3.14
CA GLY A 180 -3.94 -5.43 -3.30
C GLY A 180 -3.20 -4.93 -4.54
N ARG A 181 -2.52 -5.77 -5.34
CA ARG A 181 -1.82 -5.26 -6.51
C ARG A 181 -2.80 -4.70 -7.54
N PHE A 182 -2.38 -3.63 -8.19
CA PHE A 182 -3.12 -3.08 -9.31
C PHE A 182 -3.21 -4.11 -10.44
N ARG A 183 -4.39 -4.23 -11.04
CA ARG A 183 -4.68 -5.12 -12.17
C ARG A 183 -5.93 -4.65 -12.89
N VAL A 184 -6.13 -5.08 -14.12
CA VAL A 184 -7.38 -4.83 -14.86
C VAL A 184 -8.13 -6.15 -15.01
N LEU A 185 -9.34 -6.20 -14.48
CA LEU A 185 -10.17 -7.40 -14.45
C LEU A 185 -11.30 -7.29 -15.48
N LYS A 186 -11.48 -8.31 -16.29
CA LYS A 186 -12.57 -8.38 -17.26
C LYS A 186 -13.85 -8.92 -16.59
N MET A 187 -14.91 -8.13 -16.65
CA MET A 187 -16.20 -8.43 -16.02
C MET A 187 -17.33 -8.25 -17.03
N GLY A 188 -17.77 -9.36 -17.64
CA GLY A 188 -18.71 -9.33 -18.76
C GLY A 188 -18.09 -8.59 -19.96
N ASN A 189 -18.76 -7.54 -20.43
CA ASN A 189 -18.28 -6.69 -21.52
C ASN A 189 -17.47 -5.47 -21.02
N GLY A 190 -17.23 -5.35 -19.71
CA GLY A 190 -16.52 -4.24 -19.10
C GLY A 190 -15.19 -4.63 -18.47
N LEU A 191 -14.42 -3.60 -18.09
CA LEU A 191 -13.13 -3.68 -17.42
C LEU A 191 -13.21 -2.93 -16.09
N LEU A 192 -12.75 -3.60 -15.03
CA LEU A 192 -12.52 -3.01 -13.72
C LEU A 192 -11.01 -2.84 -13.52
N ALA A 193 -10.53 -1.61 -13.51
CA ALA A 193 -9.20 -1.31 -12.98
C ALA A 193 -9.23 -1.38 -11.46
N TRP A 194 -8.55 -2.38 -10.90
CA TRP A 194 -8.48 -2.72 -9.48
C TRP A 194 -7.47 -1.82 -8.73
N GLY A 195 -7.81 -0.54 -8.59
CA GLY A 195 -7.00 0.46 -7.86
C GLY A 195 -7.38 0.65 -6.38
N PHE A 196 -8.12 -0.29 -5.78
CA PHE A 196 -8.71 -0.13 -4.43
C PHE A 196 -7.68 -0.04 -3.29
N SER A 197 -6.43 -0.41 -3.56
CA SER A 197 -5.32 -0.34 -2.60
C SER A 197 -4.62 1.01 -2.58
N ALA A 198 -4.84 1.85 -3.61
CA ALA A 198 -4.31 3.20 -3.64
C ALA A 198 -5.04 4.04 -2.58
N ASN A 199 -4.30 4.42 -1.54
CA ASN A 199 -4.84 5.08 -0.36
C ASN A 199 -4.90 6.61 -0.51
N ASP A 200 -4.12 7.18 -1.43
CA ASP A 200 -3.99 8.60 -1.69
C ASP A 200 -4.36 8.97 -3.15
N VAL A 201 -4.61 10.27 -3.36
CA VAL A 201 -5.06 10.80 -4.65
C VAL A 201 -3.97 10.71 -5.72
N GLU A 202 -2.70 10.91 -5.35
CA GLU A 202 -1.58 10.95 -6.29
C GLU A 202 -1.34 9.56 -6.91
N SER A 203 -1.26 8.51 -6.09
CA SER A 203 -1.19 7.14 -6.58
C SER A 203 -2.41 6.74 -7.40
N THR A 204 -3.60 7.15 -6.98
CA THR A 204 -4.85 6.89 -7.73
C THR A 204 -4.79 7.52 -9.12
N VAL A 205 -4.36 8.79 -9.23
CA VAL A 205 -4.26 9.51 -10.50
C VAL A 205 -3.22 8.87 -11.41
N SER A 206 -2.06 8.50 -10.86
CA SER A 206 -0.98 7.85 -11.63
C SER A 206 -1.42 6.50 -12.20
N LEU A 207 -2.13 5.67 -11.39
CA LEU A 207 -2.70 4.41 -11.85
C LEU A 207 -3.77 4.59 -12.93
N LEU A 208 -4.62 5.62 -12.83
CA LEU A 208 -5.58 5.91 -13.90
C LEU A 208 -4.87 6.36 -15.18
N PHE A 209 -3.82 7.16 -15.05
CA PHE A 209 -3.05 7.67 -16.19
C PHE A 209 -2.32 6.54 -16.94
N SER A 210 -1.78 5.54 -16.23
CA SER A 210 -1.08 4.41 -16.86
C SER A 210 -1.98 3.57 -17.77
N LEU A 211 -3.29 3.52 -17.49
CA LEU A 211 -4.28 2.83 -18.33
C LEU A 211 -4.55 3.50 -19.67
N LYS A 212 -4.20 4.79 -19.82
CA LYS A 212 -4.53 5.62 -20.99
C LYS A 212 -6.04 5.68 -21.31
N TRP A 213 -6.89 5.39 -20.31
CA TRP A 213 -8.34 5.50 -20.44
C TRP A 213 -8.78 6.95 -20.49
N GLN A 214 -9.72 7.28 -21.37
CA GLN A 214 -10.30 8.62 -21.44
C GLN A 214 -11.21 8.84 -20.23
N LYS A 215 -11.07 9.99 -19.55
CA LYS A 215 -11.80 10.26 -18.30
C LYS A 215 -13.31 10.29 -18.57
N GLU A 216 -13.72 10.86 -19.69
CA GLU A 216 -15.11 11.02 -20.13
C GLU A 216 -15.82 9.69 -20.39
N GLU A 217 -15.05 8.62 -20.63
CA GLU A 217 -15.54 7.25 -20.82
C GLU A 217 -15.41 6.39 -19.56
N THR A 218 -14.63 6.86 -18.58
CA THR A 218 -14.31 6.13 -17.35
C THR A 218 -15.29 6.48 -16.23
N THR A 219 -15.85 5.46 -15.60
CA THR A 219 -16.61 5.59 -14.35
C THR A 219 -15.68 5.37 -13.15
N VAL A 220 -15.71 6.28 -12.17
CA VAL A 220 -14.98 6.10 -10.91
C VAL A 220 -15.88 5.40 -9.90
N LEU A 221 -15.35 4.34 -9.26
CA LEU A 221 -15.98 3.62 -8.16
C LEU A 221 -15.11 3.73 -6.90
N PHE A 222 -15.49 4.63 -6.01
CA PHE A 222 -14.81 4.85 -4.75
C PHE A 222 -15.41 3.97 -3.64
N ASN A 223 -14.62 3.03 -3.09
CA ASN A 223 -15.06 2.22 -1.96
C ASN A 223 -14.80 2.94 -0.63
N ASN A 224 -15.88 3.35 0.03
CA ASN A 224 -15.83 4.17 1.22
C ASN A 224 -15.79 3.35 2.52
N ARG A 225 -15.10 3.91 3.52
CA ARG A 225 -14.98 3.36 4.87
C ARG A 225 -15.46 4.35 5.92
N ARG A 226 -16.28 3.87 6.85
CA ARG A 226 -16.84 4.71 7.92
C ARG A 226 -15.78 5.22 8.90
N ASP A 227 -14.74 4.42 9.15
CA ASP A 227 -13.67 4.69 10.10
C ASP A 227 -12.57 5.63 9.55
N ARG A 228 -12.61 5.97 8.26
CA ARG A 228 -11.62 6.86 7.59
C ARG A 228 -12.28 7.97 6.76
N PRO A 229 -13.13 8.82 7.38
CA PRO A 229 -13.91 9.81 6.65
C PRO A 229 -13.04 10.89 5.96
N GLY A 230 -11.83 11.17 6.46
CA GLY A 230 -10.91 12.13 5.84
C GLY A 230 -10.49 11.76 4.42
N ARG A 231 -10.46 10.47 4.08
CA ARG A 231 -10.04 10.01 2.74
C ARG A 231 -11.02 10.43 1.65
N LEU A 232 -12.32 10.25 1.88
CA LEU A 232 -13.33 10.70 0.92
C LEU A 232 -13.24 12.22 0.68
N LYS A 233 -12.97 12.98 1.75
CA LYS A 233 -12.75 14.44 1.66
C LYS A 233 -11.51 14.78 0.82
N ALA A 234 -10.40 14.04 0.97
CA ALA A 234 -9.19 14.25 0.20
C ALA A 234 -9.38 14.00 -1.31
N PHE A 235 -10.24 13.05 -1.69
CA PHE A 235 -10.54 12.71 -3.08
C PHE A 235 -11.58 13.65 -3.74
N GLU A 236 -12.36 14.40 -2.96
CA GLU A 236 -13.41 15.29 -3.47
C GLU A 236 -12.92 16.31 -4.51
N PRO A 237 -11.77 16.98 -4.36
CA PRO A 237 -11.24 17.86 -5.41
C PRO A 237 -10.95 17.12 -6.71
N TRP A 238 -10.41 15.90 -6.65
CA TRP A 238 -10.11 15.09 -7.84
C TRP A 238 -11.37 14.69 -8.59
N PHE A 239 -12.43 14.31 -7.88
CA PHE A 239 -13.74 14.03 -8.47
C PHE A 239 -14.32 15.23 -9.22
N ASN A 240 -14.14 16.44 -8.69
CA ASN A 240 -14.71 17.67 -9.25
C ASN A 240 -13.87 18.27 -10.39
N ASN A 241 -12.58 17.95 -10.46
CA ASN A 241 -11.63 18.53 -11.43
C ASN A 241 -11.60 17.82 -12.79
N ALA A 242 -12.37 16.75 -12.97
CA ALA A 242 -12.39 15.99 -14.22
C ALA A 242 -13.81 15.57 -14.60
N ARG A 243 -14.07 15.52 -15.90
CA ARG A 243 -15.36 15.08 -16.44
C ARG A 243 -15.35 13.56 -16.58
N TYR A 244 -15.60 12.85 -15.49
CA TYR A 244 -15.81 11.40 -15.53
C TYR A 244 -17.16 11.03 -16.14
N LYS A 245 -17.28 9.82 -16.72
CA LYS A 245 -18.58 9.26 -17.16
C LYS A 245 -19.58 9.19 -16.00
N GLY A 246 -19.07 8.90 -14.81
CA GLY A 246 -19.83 8.94 -13.58
C GLY A 246 -18.93 8.72 -12.36
N ILE A 247 -19.41 9.14 -11.20
CA ILE A 247 -18.71 8.99 -9.92
C ILE A 247 -19.66 8.27 -8.98
N TYR A 248 -19.24 7.12 -8.49
CA TYR A 248 -20.04 6.27 -7.61
C TYR A 248 -19.26 5.98 -6.33
N ILE A 249 -19.97 5.99 -5.22
CA ILE A 249 -19.45 5.65 -3.90
C ILE A 249 -20.12 4.35 -3.46
N CYS A 250 -19.34 3.33 -3.15
CA CYS A 250 -19.83 2.08 -2.56
C CYS A 250 -19.29 1.87 -1.14
N GLY A 251 -19.58 0.71 -0.55
CA GLY A 251 -19.18 0.40 0.82
C GLY A 251 -20.02 1.14 1.86
N SER A 252 -19.39 1.61 2.93
CA SER A 252 -20.10 2.32 4.00
C SER A 252 -20.77 3.59 3.48
N HIS A 253 -22.03 3.84 3.87
CA HIS A 253 -22.72 5.06 3.45
C HIS A 253 -21.93 6.30 3.87
N PRO A 254 -21.60 7.22 2.94
CA PRO A 254 -20.81 8.39 3.26
C PRO A 254 -21.60 9.31 4.19
N LEU A 255 -20.93 9.83 5.22
CA LEU A 255 -21.51 10.83 6.13
C LEU A 255 -21.57 12.23 5.49
N ARG A 256 -20.85 12.43 4.38
CA ARG A 256 -20.74 13.68 3.65
C ARG A 256 -21.27 13.49 2.23
N HIS A 257 -22.04 14.45 1.77
CA HIS A 257 -22.45 14.51 0.37
C HIS A 257 -21.28 14.99 -0.51
N VAL A 258 -20.97 14.24 -1.56
CA VAL A 258 -19.98 14.61 -2.58
C VAL A 258 -20.73 15.01 -3.84
N LYS A 259 -20.52 16.24 -4.31
CA LYS A 259 -21.23 16.77 -5.48
C LYS A 259 -20.99 15.89 -6.71
N GLY A 260 -22.06 15.52 -7.40
CA GLY A 260 -21.99 14.69 -8.62
C GLY A 260 -21.75 13.19 -8.38
N ALA A 261 -21.51 12.76 -7.14
CA ALA A 261 -21.35 11.35 -6.80
C ALA A 261 -22.69 10.72 -6.41
N LYS A 262 -22.89 9.44 -6.78
CA LYS A 262 -24.04 8.63 -6.37
C LYS A 262 -23.59 7.52 -5.43
N TRP A 263 -24.27 7.37 -4.28
CA TRP A 263 -24.04 6.22 -3.42
C TRP A 263 -24.78 5.00 -3.96
N ILE A 264 -24.12 3.85 -3.95
CA ILE A 264 -24.65 2.56 -4.37
C ILE A 264 -24.27 1.48 -3.36
N TYR A 265 -25.17 0.51 -3.17
CA TYR A 265 -24.93 -0.66 -2.35
C TYR A 265 -24.97 -1.89 -3.25
N PHE A 266 -23.93 -2.72 -3.15
CA PHE A 266 -23.85 -4.01 -3.83
C PHE A 266 -24.18 -5.12 -2.83
N ARG A 267 -25.16 -5.95 -3.17
CA ARG A 267 -25.57 -7.10 -2.36
C ARG A 267 -24.61 -8.27 -2.50
N ASP A 268 -24.06 -8.45 -3.69
CA ASP A 268 -23.14 -9.53 -4.02
C ASP A 268 -22.20 -9.14 -5.17
N VAL A 269 -21.30 -10.07 -5.52
CA VAL A 269 -20.33 -9.88 -6.61
C VAL A 269 -20.99 -9.74 -7.99
N ASN A 270 -22.16 -10.34 -8.23
CA ASN A 270 -22.82 -10.29 -9.53
C ASN A 270 -23.32 -8.87 -9.83
N GLU A 271 -23.77 -8.14 -8.82
CA GLU A 271 -24.15 -6.73 -9.01
C GLU A 271 -22.96 -5.83 -9.35
N ILE A 272 -21.78 -6.11 -8.80
CA ILE A 272 -20.54 -5.42 -9.18
C ILE A 272 -20.21 -5.73 -10.64
N VAL A 273 -20.32 -6.99 -11.05
CA VAL A 273 -20.04 -7.43 -12.42
C VAL A 273 -21.02 -6.78 -13.41
N SER A 274 -22.32 -6.78 -13.12
CA SER A 274 -23.33 -6.09 -13.93
C SER A 274 -23.04 -4.59 -14.01
N PHE A 275 -22.70 -3.96 -12.88
CA PHE A 275 -22.34 -2.55 -12.84
C PHE A 275 -21.16 -2.23 -13.77
N VAL A 276 -20.10 -3.03 -13.73
CA VAL A 276 -18.92 -2.88 -14.58
C VAL A 276 -19.26 -3.13 -16.04
N SER A 277 -19.98 -4.22 -16.34
CA SER A 277 -20.37 -4.59 -17.70
C SER A 277 -21.24 -3.53 -18.38
N GLU A 278 -22.12 -2.85 -17.65
CA GLU A 278 -22.95 -1.74 -18.18
C GLU A 278 -22.15 -0.47 -18.47
N ARG A 279 -21.05 -0.26 -17.75
CA ARG A 279 -20.29 1.00 -17.79
C ARG A 279 -19.09 0.94 -18.72
N GLY A 280 -18.64 -0.24 -19.09
CA GLY A 280 -17.49 -0.42 -19.98
C GLY A 280 -16.18 -0.26 -19.21
N LEU A 281 -15.82 0.97 -18.84
CA LEU A 281 -14.59 1.25 -18.10
C LEU A 281 -14.91 1.73 -16.68
N VAL A 282 -14.47 0.97 -15.67
CA VAL A 282 -14.63 1.31 -14.25
C VAL A 282 -13.26 1.35 -13.56
N PHE A 283 -12.93 2.48 -12.94
CA PHE A 283 -11.73 2.64 -12.12
C PHE A 283 -12.11 2.56 -10.65
N GLY A 284 -11.69 1.49 -9.98
CA GLY A 284 -11.88 1.27 -8.54
C GLY A 284 -10.81 1.96 -7.71
N CYS A 285 -11.18 2.66 -6.64
CA CYS A 285 -10.23 3.29 -5.72
C CYS A 285 -10.77 3.45 -4.29
N GLY A 286 -9.93 3.93 -3.37
CA GLY A 286 -10.33 4.31 -2.01
C GLY A 286 -9.92 3.27 -0.96
N ASN A 287 -10.59 2.12 -0.92
CA ASN A 287 -10.20 1.02 -0.02
C ASN A 287 -10.58 -0.35 -0.57
N ILE A 288 -9.89 -1.38 -0.09
CA ILE A 288 -10.18 -2.78 -0.42
C ILE A 288 -11.22 -3.38 0.54
N ALA A 289 -11.28 -2.89 1.79
CA ALA A 289 -12.06 -3.54 2.85
C ALA A 289 -13.55 -3.60 2.51
N GLY A 290 -14.16 -4.76 2.78
CA GLY A 290 -15.57 -5.03 2.54
C GLY A 290 -15.92 -5.45 1.11
N LEU A 291 -14.97 -5.43 0.17
CA LEU A 291 -15.18 -5.99 -1.17
C LEU A 291 -15.09 -7.53 -1.14
N PRO A 292 -15.85 -8.25 -1.99
CA PRO A 292 -15.75 -9.70 -2.14
C PRO A 292 -14.47 -10.08 -2.90
N LEU A 293 -13.33 -9.99 -2.20
CA LEU A 293 -11.99 -10.08 -2.79
C LEU A 293 -11.75 -11.37 -3.55
N ARG A 294 -12.08 -12.51 -2.93
CA ARG A 294 -11.79 -13.83 -3.50
C ARG A 294 -12.55 -14.04 -4.81
N GLU A 295 -13.79 -13.58 -4.85
CA GLU A 295 -14.67 -13.67 -6.01
C GLU A 295 -14.21 -12.71 -7.10
N LEU A 296 -13.92 -11.45 -6.77
CA LEU A 296 -13.49 -10.45 -7.75
C LEU A 296 -12.13 -10.79 -8.36
N LEU A 297 -11.18 -11.28 -7.55
CA LEU A 297 -9.86 -11.69 -8.02
C LEU A 297 -9.85 -13.05 -8.76
N SER A 298 -11.00 -13.73 -8.88
CA SER A 298 -11.15 -14.94 -9.71
C SER A 298 -11.42 -14.63 -11.19
N TYR A 299 -11.73 -13.37 -11.52
CA TYR A 299 -11.99 -12.94 -12.89
C TYR A 299 -10.70 -12.82 -13.70
N GLU A 300 -10.82 -12.98 -15.02
CA GLU A 300 -9.70 -12.88 -15.95
C GLU A 300 -9.02 -11.51 -15.84
N GLU A 301 -7.71 -11.52 -15.62
CA GLU A 301 -6.88 -10.33 -15.70
C GLU A 301 -6.45 -10.07 -17.15
N VAL A 302 -6.61 -8.83 -17.60
CA VAL A 302 -6.15 -8.38 -18.92
C VAL A 302 -4.88 -7.55 -18.75
N ASN A 303 -3.90 -7.82 -19.61
CA ASN A 303 -2.65 -7.06 -19.71
C ASN A 303 -2.80 -5.88 -20.67
#